data_AF-A0A7X8CU07-F1
#
_entry.id   AF-A0A7X8CU07-F1
#
_cell.length_a   1.000
_cell.length_b   1.000
_cell.length_c   1.000
_cell.angle_alpha   90.00
_cell.angle_beta   90.00
_cell.angle_gamma   90.00
#
_symmetry.space_group_name_H-M   'P 1'
#
loop_
_entity.id
_entity.type
_entity.pdbx_description
1 polymer ?
#
loop_
_entity_poly.entity_id
_entity_poly.type
_entity_poly.pdbx_seq_one_letter_code
_entity_poly.pdbx_strand_id
1 'polypeptide(L)'
;MRNVRILVASLLLIASSLLSAQIRESVVLVEPKLSEDGAAVFREIASFFKSNGLGDLGKYFEERSKNAGSGSGFLTLDPYGRTIIVTNRHVMAFADSATATITREEGENLKLEDCPLLYEDPNLDLAMLLVPDSAPRDLRTLPFADAVPPDGTEVWTAGYPGLLGKPSWQLAKGVFSNRRVVVEDLGPAE
;
A
#
# COMPACT_ATOMS: atom_id res chain seq x y z
N MET A 1 -20.34 -43.84 16.26
CA MET A 1 -19.48 -43.41 15.12
C MET A 1 -20.07 -42.27 14.28
N ARG A 2 -21.38 -42.27 13.96
CA ARG A 2 -22.02 -41.19 13.18
C ARG A 2 -21.94 -39.81 13.84
N ASN A 3 -22.15 -39.74 15.15
CA ASN A 3 -22.16 -38.47 15.90
C ASN A 3 -20.75 -37.85 16.04
N VAL A 4 -19.69 -38.68 16.06
CA VAL A 4 -18.29 -38.21 16.08
C VAL A 4 -17.89 -37.62 14.72
N ARG A 5 -18.36 -38.21 13.61
CA ARG A 5 -18.10 -37.70 12.26
C ARG A 5 -18.78 -36.36 11.99
N ILE A 6 -19.99 -36.16 12.52
CA ILE A 6 -20.70 -34.87 12.43
C ILE A 6 -19.98 -33.81 13.26
N LEU A 7 -19.54 -34.13 14.48
CA LEU A 7 -18.81 -33.20 15.34
C LEU A 7 -17.47 -32.74 14.71
N VAL A 8 -16.74 -33.67 14.09
CA VAL A 8 -15.47 -33.37 13.38
C VAL A 8 -15.71 -32.53 12.13
N ALA A 9 -16.76 -32.82 11.35
CA ALA A 9 -17.14 -32.01 10.19
C ALA A 9 -17.56 -30.59 10.59
N SER A 10 -18.31 -30.43 11.68
CA SER A 10 -18.66 -29.12 12.24
C SER A 10 -17.45 -28.35 12.74
N LEU A 11 -16.47 -29.01 13.40
CA LEU A 11 -15.22 -28.36 13.82
C LEU A 11 -14.37 -27.89 12.63
N LEU A 12 -14.31 -28.67 11.54
CA LEU A 12 -13.58 -28.32 10.31
C LEU A 12 -14.23 -27.17 9.53
N LEU A 13 -15.56 -27.04 9.59
CA LEU A 13 -16.32 -25.92 9.00
C LEU A 13 -16.19 -24.63 9.83
N ILE A 14 -16.07 -24.73 11.16
CA ILE A 14 -15.82 -23.57 12.03
C ILE A 14 -14.34 -23.13 11.95
N ALA A 15 -13.41 -24.07 11.75
CA ALA A 15 -11.99 -23.75 11.56
C ALA A 15 -11.70 -23.03 10.24
N SER A 16 -12.49 -23.30 9.19
CA SER A 16 -12.31 -22.64 7.88
C SER A 16 -12.89 -21.22 7.82
N SER A 17 -13.82 -20.84 8.71
CA SER A 17 -14.30 -19.45 8.83
C SER A 17 -13.37 -18.55 9.66
N LEU A 18 -12.44 -19.12 10.43
CA LEU A 18 -11.44 -18.37 11.20
C LEU A 18 -10.19 -17.99 10.36
N LEU A 19 -10.10 -18.49 9.12
CA LEU A 19 -8.96 -18.31 8.22
C LEU A 19 -9.20 -17.32 7.08
N SER A 20 -10.33 -16.59 7.08
CA SER A 20 -10.36 -15.29 6.39
C SER A 20 -9.54 -14.32 7.22
N ALA A 21 -8.22 -14.51 7.23
CA ALA A 21 -7.29 -13.52 7.72
C ALA A 21 -7.61 -12.20 7.00
N GLN A 22 -8.11 -11.24 7.77
CA GLN A 22 -8.66 -10.01 7.24
C GLN A 22 -7.54 -9.16 6.65
N ILE A 23 -7.27 -9.31 5.34
CA ILE A 23 -6.22 -8.56 4.60
C ILE A 23 -6.34 -7.04 4.78
N ARG A 24 -7.54 -6.55 5.11
CA ARG A 24 -7.83 -5.15 5.45
C ARG A 24 -6.92 -4.59 6.55
N GLU A 25 -6.62 -5.38 7.57
CA GLU A 25 -5.78 -4.91 8.68
C GLU A 25 -4.28 -4.97 8.36
N SER A 26 -3.89 -5.60 7.24
CA SER A 26 -2.51 -5.63 6.76
C SER A 26 -2.24 -4.60 5.66
N VAL A 27 -3.28 -3.92 5.15
CA VAL A 27 -3.19 -2.93 4.06
C VAL A 27 -3.54 -1.55 4.61
N VAL A 28 -2.66 -0.59 4.37
CA VAL A 28 -2.71 0.73 5.00
C VAL A 28 -2.98 1.84 3.99
N LEU A 29 -3.72 2.85 4.44
CA LEU A 29 -3.77 4.14 3.76
C LEU A 29 -2.49 4.90 4.15
N VAL A 30 -1.68 5.25 3.16
CA VAL A 30 -0.43 5.99 3.36
C VAL A 30 -0.67 7.46 3.04
N GLU A 31 -0.44 8.31 4.02
CA GLU A 31 -0.58 9.77 3.93
C GLU A 31 0.80 10.41 4.17
N PRO A 32 1.54 10.75 3.09
CA PRO A 32 2.88 11.33 3.19
C PRO A 32 2.86 12.70 3.87
N LYS A 33 3.86 12.95 4.71
CA LYS A 33 4.11 14.24 5.34
C LYS A 33 5.16 14.99 4.53
N LEU A 34 4.75 16.04 3.83
CA LEU A 34 5.69 16.88 3.08
C LEU A 34 6.55 17.71 4.02
N SER A 35 7.84 17.75 3.74
CA SER A 35 8.73 18.80 4.23
C SER A 35 8.44 20.12 3.50
N GLU A 36 8.93 21.23 4.06
CA GLU A 36 8.83 22.54 3.37
C GLU A 36 9.53 22.50 2.00
N ASP A 37 10.66 21.81 1.92
CA ASP A 37 11.41 21.60 0.68
C ASP A 37 10.59 20.78 -0.33
N GLY A 38 9.95 19.68 0.11
CA GLY A 38 9.10 18.90 -0.78
C GLY A 38 7.89 19.67 -1.29
N ALA A 39 7.26 20.48 -0.43
CA ALA A 39 6.20 21.40 -0.84
C ALA A 39 6.72 22.50 -1.81
N ALA A 40 7.97 22.95 -1.67
CA ALA A 40 8.59 23.89 -2.59
C ALA A 40 8.77 23.29 -3.98
N VAL A 41 9.27 22.05 -4.08
CA VAL A 41 9.42 21.34 -5.36
C VAL A 41 8.08 21.26 -6.11
N PHE A 42 6.98 20.92 -5.41
CA PHE A 42 5.66 20.91 -6.03
C PHE A 42 5.22 22.29 -6.55
N ARG A 43 5.53 23.38 -5.83
CA ARG A 43 5.24 24.75 -6.28
C ARG A 43 6.06 25.16 -7.50
N GLU A 44 7.31 24.70 -7.61
CA GLU A 44 8.16 24.94 -8.77
C GLU A 44 7.63 24.21 -10.01
N ILE A 45 7.26 22.93 -9.87
CA ILE A 45 6.61 22.15 -10.94
C ILE A 45 5.29 22.81 -11.35
N ALA A 46 4.48 23.25 -10.39
CA ALA A 46 3.24 23.97 -10.66
C ALA A 46 3.48 25.25 -11.48
N SER A 47 4.50 26.02 -11.09
CA SER A 47 4.89 27.27 -11.79
C SER A 47 5.36 26.98 -13.21
N PHE A 48 6.18 25.93 -13.40
CA PHE A 48 6.62 25.48 -14.73
C PHE A 48 5.44 25.15 -15.65
N PHE A 49 4.46 24.38 -15.18
CA PHE A 49 3.29 24.04 -16.01
C PHE A 49 2.44 25.28 -16.31
N LYS A 50 2.20 26.16 -15.33
CA LYS A 50 1.46 27.42 -15.55
C LYS A 50 2.15 28.32 -16.58
N SER A 51 3.48 28.49 -16.50
CA SER A 51 4.23 29.34 -17.42
C SER A 51 4.28 28.79 -18.86
N ASN A 52 4.10 27.48 -19.03
CA ASN A 52 4.06 26.82 -20.33
C ASN A 52 2.63 26.65 -20.89
N GLY A 53 1.63 27.35 -20.33
CA GLY A 53 0.25 27.30 -20.80
C GLY A 53 -0.54 26.06 -20.37
N LEU A 54 0.04 25.20 -19.52
CA LEU A 54 -0.56 23.97 -19.00
C LEU A 54 -1.18 24.21 -17.62
N GLY A 55 -2.11 25.18 -17.55
CA GLY A 55 -2.66 25.69 -16.29
C GLY A 55 -3.32 24.64 -15.39
N ASP A 56 -3.97 23.62 -15.96
CA ASP A 56 -4.64 22.58 -15.18
C ASP A 56 -3.65 21.62 -14.50
N LEU A 57 -2.55 21.26 -15.18
CA LEU A 57 -1.44 20.54 -14.56
C LEU A 57 -0.78 21.39 -13.47
N GLY A 58 -0.65 22.70 -13.73
CA GLY A 58 -0.19 23.66 -12.74
C GLY A 58 -1.02 23.69 -11.46
N LYS A 59 -2.36 23.69 -11.57
CA LYS A 59 -3.27 23.61 -10.42
C LYS A 59 -3.13 22.28 -9.68
N TYR A 60 -3.04 21.17 -10.42
CA TYR A 60 -2.84 19.84 -9.84
C TYR A 60 -1.59 19.79 -8.94
N PHE A 61 -0.45 20.28 -9.42
CA PHE A 61 0.78 20.30 -8.61
C PHE A 61 0.75 21.33 -7.48
N GLU A 62 0.03 22.44 -7.65
CA GLU A 62 -0.19 23.40 -6.57
C GLU A 62 -1.05 22.81 -5.44
N GLU A 63 -2.07 22.02 -5.76
CA GLU A 63 -2.83 21.27 -4.76
C GLU A 63 -1.93 20.24 -4.06
N ARG A 64 -1.07 19.54 -4.82
CA ARG A 64 -0.10 18.59 -4.27
C ARG A 64 0.90 19.23 -3.29
N SER A 65 1.25 20.50 -3.49
CA SER A 65 2.12 21.23 -2.55
C SER A 65 1.48 21.44 -1.16
N LYS A 66 0.15 21.40 -1.08
CA LYS A 66 -0.61 21.57 0.18
C LYS A 66 -0.99 20.23 0.80
N ASN A 67 -1.18 19.21 -0.05
CA ASN A 67 -1.50 17.85 0.34
C ASN A 67 -0.82 16.91 -0.65
N ALA A 68 0.18 16.14 -0.18
CA ALA A 68 0.92 15.18 -1.02
C ALA A 68 0.01 14.18 -1.77
N GLY A 69 -1.26 14.08 -1.38
CA GLY A 69 -2.15 13.02 -1.78
C GLY A 69 -2.03 11.86 -0.80
N SER A 70 -2.53 10.72 -1.22
CA SER A 70 -2.42 9.49 -0.44
C SER A 70 -2.31 8.31 -1.39
N GLY A 71 -1.82 7.20 -0.85
CA GLY A 71 -1.67 5.95 -1.57
C GLY A 71 -2.01 4.76 -0.69
N SER A 72 -1.77 3.57 -1.24
CA SER A 72 -1.91 2.33 -0.49
C SER A 72 -0.53 1.76 -0.18
N GLY A 73 -0.40 1.10 0.94
CA GLY A 73 0.75 0.27 1.27
C GLY A 73 0.31 -0.99 1.99
N PHE A 74 1.26 -1.87 2.29
CA PHE A 74 0.99 -3.04 3.11
C PHE A 74 2.09 -3.28 4.13
N LEU A 75 1.71 -3.87 5.26
CA LEU A 75 2.60 -4.25 6.33
C LEU A 75 3.28 -5.58 5.99
N THR A 76 4.60 -5.65 6.15
CA THR A 76 5.38 -6.88 6.04
C THR A 76 6.55 -6.85 7.03
N LEU A 77 7.31 -7.93 7.08
CA LEU A 77 8.53 -8.01 7.88
C LEU A 77 9.74 -7.84 6.96
N ASP A 78 10.70 -7.03 7.40
CA ASP A 78 12.02 -7.00 6.76
C ASP A 78 12.84 -8.26 7.13
N PRO A 79 14.01 -8.49 6.49
CA PRO A 79 14.86 -9.65 6.79
C PRO A 79 15.37 -9.72 8.25
N TYR A 80 15.27 -8.64 9.01
CA TYR A 80 15.67 -8.56 10.42
C TYR A 80 14.48 -8.72 11.38
N GLY A 81 13.27 -8.95 10.85
CA GLY A 81 12.05 -9.14 11.63
C GLY A 81 11.38 -7.83 12.09
N ARG A 82 11.77 -6.67 11.55
CA ARG A 82 11.11 -5.40 11.83
C ARG A 82 9.88 -5.25 10.95
N THR A 83 8.80 -4.71 11.51
CA THR A 83 7.61 -4.36 10.72
C THR A 83 7.89 -3.13 9.87
N ILE A 84 7.65 -3.27 8.57
CA ILE A 84 7.79 -2.20 7.60
C ILE A 84 6.51 -2.05 6.80
N ILE A 85 6.31 -0.88 6.20
CA ILE A 85 5.27 -0.64 5.20
C ILE A 85 5.94 -0.55 3.84
N VAL A 86 5.44 -1.32 2.88
CA VAL A 86 5.85 -1.22 1.48
C VAL A 86 4.78 -0.47 0.71
N THR A 87 5.18 0.53 -0.09
CA THR A 87 4.30 1.33 -0.94
C THR A 87 5.04 1.73 -2.23
N ASN A 88 4.37 2.46 -3.11
CA ASN A 88 5.02 3.00 -4.29
C ASN A 88 5.85 4.25 -3.96
N ARG A 89 6.96 4.43 -4.66
CA ARG A 89 7.83 5.60 -4.50
C ARG A 89 7.11 6.89 -4.83
N HIS A 90 6.27 6.92 -5.87
CA HIS A 90 5.51 8.11 -6.24
C HIS A 90 4.50 8.54 -5.17
N VAL A 91 4.06 7.63 -4.30
CA VAL A 91 3.22 7.97 -3.14
C VAL A 91 4.04 8.81 -2.16
N MET A 92 5.28 8.40 -1.89
CA MET A 92 6.21 9.09 -0.98
C MET A 92 6.99 10.24 -1.63
N ALA A 93 6.63 10.66 -2.85
CA ALA A 93 7.40 11.67 -3.58
C ALA A 93 7.57 12.96 -2.76
N PHE A 94 8.83 13.28 -2.46
CA PHE A 94 9.24 14.47 -1.69
C PHE A 94 8.75 14.49 -0.23
N ALA A 95 8.50 13.33 0.36
CA ALA A 95 8.15 13.17 1.77
C ALA A 95 9.16 12.28 2.49
N ASP A 96 9.59 12.69 3.68
CA ASP A 96 10.58 11.96 4.50
C ASP A 96 9.90 11.00 5.50
N SER A 97 8.60 11.16 5.70
CA SER A 97 7.79 10.29 6.57
C SER A 97 6.33 10.28 6.14
N ALA A 98 5.55 9.36 6.69
CA ALA A 98 4.11 9.29 6.47
C ALA A 98 3.36 8.93 7.75
N THR A 99 2.07 9.27 7.78
CA THR A 99 1.12 8.58 8.64
C THR A 99 0.51 7.42 7.86
N ALA A 100 0.48 6.23 8.46
CA ALA A 100 -0.20 5.08 7.90
C ALA A 100 -1.43 4.73 8.74
N THR A 101 -2.59 4.61 8.11
CA THR A 101 -3.85 4.27 8.77
C THR A 101 -4.27 2.85 8.43
N ILE A 102 -4.43 2.01 9.45
CA ILE A 102 -5.00 0.67 9.36
C ILE A 102 -6.50 0.76 9.66
N THR A 103 -7.34 0.34 8.72
CA THR A 103 -8.78 0.26 8.92
C THR A 103 -9.15 -1.03 9.65
N ARG A 104 -9.59 -0.93 10.90
CA ARG A 104 -10.05 -2.10 11.67
C ARG A 104 -11.48 -2.47 11.31
N GLU A 105 -11.85 -3.74 11.46
CA GLU A 105 -13.27 -4.13 11.32
C GLU A 105 -14.13 -3.62 12.47
N GLU A 106 -13.56 -3.67 13.68
CA GLU A 106 -14.22 -3.25 14.90
C GLU A 106 -13.36 -2.21 15.63
N GLY A 107 -14.02 -1.18 16.15
CA GLY A 107 -13.36 -0.09 16.87
C GLY A 107 -12.74 0.96 15.95
N GLU A 108 -11.85 1.77 16.53
CA GLU A 108 -11.21 2.88 15.83
C GLU A 108 -10.05 2.40 14.95
N ASN A 109 -9.91 3.06 13.80
CA ASN A 109 -8.75 2.91 12.92
C ASN A 109 -7.46 3.16 13.71
N LEU A 110 -6.46 2.32 13.48
CA LEU A 110 -5.14 2.50 14.08
C LEU A 110 -4.30 3.41 13.20
N LYS A 111 -3.79 4.49 13.76
CA LYS A 111 -2.82 5.37 13.10
C LYS A 111 -1.41 5.05 13.56
N LEU A 112 -0.53 4.83 12.60
CA LEU A 112 0.90 4.72 12.76
C LEU A 112 1.50 6.06 12.32
N GLU A 113 1.72 6.94 13.28
CA GLU A 113 2.21 8.30 13.00
C GLU A 113 3.73 8.31 12.80
N ASP A 114 4.21 9.22 11.95
CA ASP A 114 5.65 9.47 11.77
C ASP A 114 6.46 8.22 11.39
N CYS A 115 5.91 7.38 10.49
CA CYS A 115 6.65 6.27 9.90
C CYS A 115 7.74 6.83 8.99
N PRO A 116 9.05 6.76 9.34
CA PRO A 116 10.09 7.39 8.54
C PRO A 116 10.37 6.58 7.27
N LEU A 117 10.75 7.27 6.21
CA LEU A 117 11.25 6.67 4.98
C LEU A 117 12.59 5.98 5.27
N LEU A 118 12.62 4.66 5.08
CA LEU A 118 13.80 3.83 5.26
C LEU A 118 14.58 3.69 3.95
N TYR A 119 13.86 3.56 2.84
CA TYR A 119 14.44 3.30 1.53
C TYR A 119 13.47 3.71 0.41
N GLU A 120 14.00 4.20 -0.70
CA GLU A 120 13.27 4.35 -1.96
C GLU A 120 14.12 3.91 -3.16
N ASP A 121 13.46 3.36 -4.18
CA ASP A 121 14.02 3.07 -5.49
C ASP A 121 13.17 3.76 -6.57
N PRO A 122 13.71 4.78 -7.27
CA PRO A 122 12.98 5.51 -8.30
C PRO A 122 12.78 4.71 -9.59
N ASN A 123 13.62 3.70 -9.87
CA ASN A 123 13.49 2.88 -11.08
C ASN A 123 12.40 1.82 -10.92
N LEU A 124 12.26 1.26 -9.71
CA LEU A 124 11.24 0.25 -9.40
C LEU A 124 9.91 0.84 -8.91
N ASP A 125 9.85 2.17 -8.74
CA ASP A 125 8.75 2.88 -8.09
C ASP A 125 8.38 2.28 -6.71
N LEU A 126 9.40 2.01 -5.89
CA LEU A 126 9.28 1.34 -4.59
C LEU A 126 9.71 2.25 -3.43
N ALA A 127 8.95 2.27 -2.34
CA ALA A 127 9.35 2.89 -1.08
C ALA A 127 9.04 1.99 0.12
N MET A 128 9.88 2.07 1.14
CA MET A 128 9.74 1.34 2.40
C MET A 128 9.75 2.30 3.58
N LEU A 129 8.76 2.20 4.45
CA LEU A 129 8.66 2.98 5.68
C LEU A 129 8.88 2.06 6.88
N LEU A 130 9.59 2.54 7.90
CA LEU A 130 9.70 1.82 9.16
C LEU A 130 8.44 2.06 10.00
N VAL A 131 7.85 1.01 10.58
CA VAL A 131 6.82 1.18 11.59
C VAL A 131 7.48 1.56 12.92
N PRO A 132 7.07 2.63 13.61
CA PRO A 132 7.66 3.04 14.88
C PRO A 132 7.54 1.96 15.97
N ASP A 133 8.55 1.86 16.83
CA ASP A 133 8.56 0.91 17.95
C ASP A 133 7.43 1.13 18.98
N SER A 134 6.81 2.31 18.96
CA SER A 134 5.62 2.65 19.77
C SER A 134 4.34 1.99 19.27
N ALA A 135 4.34 1.44 18.06
CA ALA A 135 3.20 0.73 17.50
C ALA A 135 2.91 -0.58 18.27
N PRO A 136 1.65 -1.06 18.25
CA PRO A 136 1.32 -2.39 18.77
C PRO A 136 2.21 -3.48 18.14
N ARG A 137 2.56 -4.50 18.92
CA ARG A 137 3.43 -5.59 18.45
C ARG A 137 2.70 -6.65 17.63
N ASP A 138 1.38 -6.68 17.69
CA ASP A 138 0.49 -7.67 17.09
C ASP A 138 -0.11 -7.22 15.75
N LEU A 139 0.58 -6.31 15.05
CA LEU A 139 0.19 -5.90 13.70
C LEU A 139 0.17 -7.10 12.74
N ARG A 140 -0.85 -7.16 11.90
CA ARG A 140 -0.96 -8.20 10.87
C ARG A 140 -0.08 -7.84 9.68
N THR A 141 0.80 -8.75 9.31
CA THR A 141 1.72 -8.60 8.18
C THR A 141 1.36 -9.57 7.06
N LEU A 142 1.73 -9.21 5.82
CA LEU A 142 1.64 -10.09 4.65
C LEU A 142 3.01 -10.68 4.35
N PRO A 143 3.14 -12.01 4.23
CA PRO A 143 4.35 -12.63 3.72
C PRO A 143 4.47 -12.40 2.20
N PHE A 144 5.70 -12.42 1.71
CA PHE A 144 5.95 -12.51 0.27
C PHE A 144 5.73 -13.96 -0.20
N ALA A 145 5.21 -14.11 -1.41
CA ALA A 145 5.18 -15.41 -2.07
C ALA A 145 6.58 -15.74 -2.62
N ASP A 146 6.95 -17.02 -2.53
CA ASP A 146 8.27 -17.50 -3.00
C ASP A 146 8.39 -17.54 -4.53
N ALA A 147 7.28 -17.36 -5.25
CA ALA A 147 7.25 -17.38 -6.70
C ALA A 147 6.14 -16.48 -7.25
N VAL A 148 6.41 -15.91 -8.43
CA VAL A 148 5.40 -15.20 -9.22
C VAL A 148 4.38 -16.21 -9.77
N PRO A 149 3.06 -15.97 -9.59
CA PRO A 149 2.02 -16.88 -10.07
C PRO A 149 2.03 -17.02 -11.61
N PRO A 150 1.57 -18.15 -12.17
CA PRO A 150 1.40 -18.31 -13.62
C PRO A 150 0.22 -17.49 -14.16
N ASP A 151 0.18 -17.28 -15.48
CA ASP A 151 -0.93 -16.63 -16.16
C ASP A 151 -2.26 -17.37 -15.91
N GLY A 152 -3.35 -16.61 -15.82
CA GLY A 152 -4.68 -17.11 -15.50
C GLY A 152 -4.93 -17.38 -14.02
N THR A 153 -3.91 -17.26 -13.15
CA THR A 153 -4.08 -17.41 -11.70
C THR A 153 -5.05 -16.37 -11.17
N GLU A 154 -6.02 -16.78 -10.36
CA GLU A 154 -6.90 -15.85 -9.65
C GLU A 154 -6.11 -15.00 -8.65
N VAL A 155 -6.32 -13.70 -8.70
CA VAL A 155 -5.65 -12.74 -7.82
C VAL A 155 -6.65 -11.78 -7.21
N TRP A 156 -6.26 -11.21 -6.07
CA TRP A 156 -7.00 -10.16 -5.38
C TRP A 156 -6.11 -8.94 -5.24
N THR A 157 -6.66 -7.75 -5.48
CA THR A 157 -6.01 -6.47 -5.18
C THR A 157 -6.74 -5.80 -4.03
N ALA A 158 -5.97 -5.20 -3.13
CA ALA A 158 -6.48 -4.52 -1.96
C ALA A 158 -5.81 -3.15 -1.83
N GLY A 159 -6.58 -2.12 -1.49
CA GLY A 159 -6.04 -0.78 -1.33
C GLY A 159 -7.11 0.27 -1.07
N TYR A 160 -6.70 1.52 -1.21
CA TYR A 160 -7.49 2.72 -0.96
C TYR A 160 -7.54 3.63 -2.20
N PRO A 161 -8.12 3.16 -3.32
CA PRO A 161 -8.33 4.03 -4.47
C PRO A 161 -9.24 5.22 -4.11
N GLY A 162 -9.06 6.32 -4.83
CA GLY A 162 -9.90 7.52 -4.67
C GLY A 162 -11.31 7.28 -5.17
N LEU A 163 -12.30 7.38 -4.28
CA LEU A 163 -13.73 7.39 -4.60
C LEU A 163 -14.31 8.75 -4.21
N LEU A 164 -14.87 9.48 -5.18
CA LEU A 164 -15.37 10.85 -4.97
C LEU A 164 -14.33 11.79 -4.32
N GLY A 165 -13.06 11.62 -4.70
CA GLY A 165 -11.94 12.42 -4.16
C GLY A 165 -11.48 12.02 -2.76
N LYS A 166 -11.98 10.91 -2.18
CA LYS A 166 -11.56 10.39 -0.87
C LYS A 166 -11.04 8.96 -0.97
N PRO A 167 -9.94 8.61 -0.29
CA PRO A 167 -9.47 7.24 -0.23
C PRO A 167 -10.53 6.33 0.44
N SER A 168 -10.81 5.19 -0.17
CA SER A 168 -11.80 4.23 0.35
C SER A 168 -11.30 2.81 0.22
N TRP A 169 -11.44 2.00 1.28
CA TRP A 169 -11.08 0.59 1.26
C TRP A 169 -11.79 -0.14 0.12
N GLN A 170 -11.02 -0.79 -0.76
CA GLN A 170 -11.53 -1.62 -1.82
C GLN A 170 -10.75 -2.92 -1.93
N LEU A 171 -11.49 -3.97 -2.25
CA LEU A 171 -10.98 -5.30 -2.56
C LEU A 171 -11.54 -5.69 -3.93
N ALA A 172 -10.68 -5.99 -4.88
CA ALA A 172 -11.07 -6.42 -6.22
C ALA A 172 -10.49 -7.80 -6.54
N LYS A 173 -11.23 -8.56 -7.35
CA LYS A 173 -10.84 -9.88 -7.83
C LYS A 173 -10.53 -9.81 -9.33
N GLY A 174 -9.50 -10.51 -9.75
CA GLY A 174 -9.10 -10.60 -11.15
C GLY A 174 -8.32 -11.88 -11.44
N VAL A 175 -7.64 -11.86 -12.57
CA VAL A 175 -6.71 -12.91 -13.00
C VAL A 175 -5.37 -12.30 -13.36
N PHE A 176 -4.29 -13.02 -13.08
CA PHE A 176 -2.95 -12.66 -13.49
C PHE A 176 -2.86 -12.79 -15.01
N SER A 177 -2.83 -11.66 -15.72
CA SER A 177 -3.06 -11.64 -17.17
C SER A 177 -1.79 -11.91 -17.98
N ASN A 178 -0.63 -11.47 -17.50
CA ASN A 178 0.65 -11.65 -18.19
C ASN A 178 1.83 -11.57 -17.20
N ARG A 179 2.49 -12.70 -16.97
CA ARG A 179 3.68 -12.85 -16.12
C ARG A 179 4.92 -12.22 -16.71
N ARG A 180 5.03 -12.21 -18.03
CA ARG A 180 6.23 -11.80 -18.76
C ARG A 180 5.86 -10.67 -19.68
N VAL A 181 5.64 -9.50 -19.09
CA VAL A 181 5.53 -8.28 -19.87
C VAL A 181 6.91 -7.96 -20.42
N VAL A 182 7.09 -8.11 -21.73
CA VAL A 182 8.26 -7.57 -22.42
C VAL A 182 7.97 -6.11 -22.72
N VAL A 183 8.65 -5.21 -22.01
CA VAL A 183 8.73 -3.80 -22.39
C VAL A 183 10.15 -3.60 -22.89
N GLU A 184 10.30 -3.36 -24.20
CA GLU A 184 11.62 -3.24 -24.84
C GLU A 184 12.50 -2.15 -24.18
N ASP A 185 11.88 -1.15 -23.54
CA ASP A 185 12.53 -0.07 -22.80
C ASP A 185 12.88 -0.39 -21.32
N LEU A 186 12.51 -1.56 -20.77
CA LEU A 186 12.81 -1.96 -19.37
C LEU A 186 13.84 -3.10 -19.26
N GLY A 187 14.47 -3.49 -20.36
CA GLY A 187 15.49 -4.53 -20.39
C GLY A 187 14.94 -5.96 -20.22
N PRO A 188 15.72 -6.99 -20.62
CA PRO A 188 15.28 -8.37 -20.48
C PRO A 188 15.22 -8.77 -19.00
N ALA A 189 14.18 -9.52 -18.64
CA ALA A 189 14.12 -10.22 -17.35
C ALA A 189 15.19 -11.33 -17.34
N GLU A 190 16.16 -11.24 -16.42
CA GLU A 190 17.07 -12.35 -16.11
C GLU A 190 16.32 -13.53 -15.44
#